data_AF-A0A8H8RVG3-F1
#
_entry.id   AF-A0A8H8RVG3-F1
#
_cell.length_a   1.000
_cell.length_b   1.000
_cell.length_c   1.000
_cell.angle_alpha   90.00
_cell.angle_beta   90.00
_cell.angle_gamma   90.00
#
_symmetry.space_group_name_H-M   'P 1'
#
loop_
_entity.id
_entity.type
_entity.pdbx_description
1 polymer ?
#
loop_
_entity_poly.entity_id
_entity_poly.type
_entity_poly.pdbx_seq_one_letter_code
_entity_poly.pdbx_strand_id
1 'polypeptide(L)'
;MGDVLDETEGTPHNAAASAGDSTASVPAHQFPTATSIDYTKEKYKYEAYLPYSTQGRQPPLEEFVHVDVGMRADPEKKRLFGVSDVIIQEVTPNVGTEIQDIQLSQLSPEQLDDLALLAAERGVVIFKDQDFADIGPEKQKKYGEHFGHLHVHQMGIHIKDYPQILPVYRDAE
;
A
#
# COMPACT_ATOMS: atom_id res chain seq x y z
N MET A 1 -17.25 31.96 -59.43
CA MET A 1 -17.24 30.50 -59.59
C MET A 1 -16.03 30.01 -58.82
N GLY A 2 -16.17 29.76 -57.52
CA GLY A 2 -16.70 28.52 -56.92
C GLY A 2 -15.48 27.72 -56.43
N ASP A 3 -15.36 27.18 -55.23
CA ASP A 3 -16.30 26.98 -54.12
C ASP A 3 -15.52 27.02 -52.79
N VAL A 4 -16.26 27.32 -51.74
CA VAL A 4 -15.85 27.25 -50.33
C VAL A 4 -15.85 25.78 -49.88
N LEU A 5 -14.81 25.34 -49.18
CA LEU A 5 -14.78 24.09 -48.39
C LEU A 5 -14.25 24.50 -47.00
N ASP A 6 -15.10 25.00 -46.12
CA ASP A 6 -15.83 24.28 -45.06
C ASP A 6 -14.93 23.37 -44.21
N GLU A 7 -14.55 23.92 -43.05
CA GLU A 7 -13.88 23.24 -41.96
C GLU A 7 -14.93 22.49 -41.12
N THR A 8 -15.06 21.18 -41.27
CA THR A 8 -15.49 20.30 -40.17
C THR A 8 -15.14 18.86 -40.50
N GLU A 9 -14.37 18.20 -39.64
CA GLU A 9 -14.78 16.94 -38.99
C GLU A 9 -13.64 16.46 -38.08
N GLY A 10 -13.84 16.65 -36.77
CA GLY A 10 -13.04 16.01 -35.75
C GLY A 10 -13.36 14.52 -35.73
N THR A 11 -12.33 13.70 -35.91
CA THR A 11 -12.39 12.25 -35.76
C THR A 11 -12.96 11.88 -34.37
N PRO A 12 -14.07 11.14 -34.27
CA PRO A 12 -14.48 10.58 -33.00
C PRO A 12 -13.59 9.37 -32.70
N HIS A 13 -12.58 9.56 -31.86
CA HIS A 13 -11.96 8.44 -31.13
C HIS A 13 -12.95 7.95 -30.08
N ASN A 14 -13.88 7.07 -30.46
CA ASN A 14 -14.44 6.02 -29.62
C ASN A 14 -15.57 5.29 -30.36
N ALA A 15 -15.20 4.23 -31.07
CA ALA A 15 -16.12 3.14 -31.39
C ALA A 15 -15.82 2.00 -30.41
N ALA A 16 -16.57 1.98 -29.32
CA ALA A 16 -16.55 0.88 -28.36
C ALA A 16 -17.02 -0.41 -29.06
N ALA A 17 -16.09 -1.34 -29.26
CA ALA A 17 -16.44 -2.71 -29.58
C ALA A 17 -17.00 -3.36 -28.31
N SER A 18 -18.33 -3.42 -28.24
CA SER A 18 -19.07 -4.26 -27.31
C SER A 18 -18.74 -5.73 -27.61
N ALA A 19 -17.76 -6.27 -26.90
CA ALA A 19 -17.64 -7.70 -26.65
C ALA A 19 -17.96 -7.89 -25.17
N GLY A 20 -19.10 -8.51 -24.89
CA GLY A 20 -19.47 -8.85 -23.53
C GLY A 20 -18.40 -9.74 -22.91
N ASP A 21 -17.82 -9.28 -21.81
CA ASP A 21 -17.04 -10.12 -20.92
C ASP A 21 -17.70 -10.05 -19.55
N SER A 22 -18.02 -11.22 -19.00
CA SER A 22 -18.77 -11.33 -17.76
C SER A 22 -17.95 -10.70 -16.62
N THR A 23 -18.49 -9.67 -15.98
CA THR A 23 -17.89 -8.99 -14.82
C THR A 23 -17.97 -9.83 -13.53
N ALA A 24 -17.93 -11.15 -13.64
CA ALA A 24 -17.65 -12.01 -12.52
C ALA A 24 -16.12 -12.15 -12.44
N SER A 25 -15.50 -11.47 -11.47
CA SER A 25 -14.14 -11.81 -11.08
C SER A 25 -14.13 -13.30 -10.76
N VAL A 26 -13.53 -14.11 -11.64
CA VAL A 26 -13.25 -15.51 -11.33
C VAL A 26 -12.50 -15.48 -10.00
N PRO A 27 -12.97 -16.16 -8.93
CA PRO A 27 -12.24 -16.18 -7.68
C PRO A 27 -10.85 -16.71 -7.99
N ALA A 28 -9.89 -15.80 -7.92
CA ALA A 28 -8.54 -16.07 -8.33
C ALA A 28 -8.02 -17.15 -7.37
N HIS A 29 -7.73 -18.33 -7.91
CA HIS A 29 -7.25 -19.42 -7.08
C HIS A 29 -5.87 -19.01 -6.55
N GLN A 30 -5.76 -18.95 -5.23
CA GLN A 30 -4.53 -18.61 -4.54
C GLN A 30 -3.79 -19.90 -4.19
N PHE A 31 -2.56 -20.02 -4.64
CA PHE A 31 -1.72 -21.20 -4.42
C PHE A 31 -0.53 -20.81 -3.54
N PRO A 32 -0.21 -21.60 -2.50
CA PRO A 32 1.03 -21.37 -1.76
C PRO A 32 2.21 -21.50 -2.72
N THR A 33 3.19 -20.62 -2.58
CA THR A 33 4.46 -20.72 -3.32
C THR A 33 5.31 -21.80 -2.68
N ALA A 34 6.04 -22.56 -3.51
CA ALA A 34 6.95 -23.56 -3.02
C ALA A 34 8.05 -22.92 -2.16
N THR A 35 8.27 -23.49 -0.98
CA THR A 35 9.33 -23.13 -0.04
C THR A 35 10.20 -24.36 0.24
N SER A 36 11.46 -24.16 0.61
CA SER A 36 12.39 -25.25 0.97
C SER A 36 11.94 -26.00 2.23
N ILE A 37 11.28 -25.29 3.15
CA ILE A 37 10.72 -25.82 4.39
C ILE A 37 9.24 -26.17 4.20
N ASP A 38 8.82 -27.33 4.73
CA ASP A 38 7.42 -27.75 4.80
C ASP A 38 6.74 -27.16 6.04
N TYR A 39 6.25 -25.93 5.91
CA TYR A 39 5.53 -25.23 6.98
C TYR A 39 4.16 -25.84 7.34
N THR A 40 3.73 -26.93 6.68
CA THR A 40 2.58 -27.72 7.16
C THR A 40 2.94 -28.63 8.33
N LYS A 41 4.24 -28.90 8.51
CA LYS A 41 4.79 -29.74 9.58
C LYS A 41 5.55 -28.94 10.63
N GLU A 42 6.09 -27.78 10.25
CA GLU A 42 6.83 -26.90 11.14
C GLU A 42 6.04 -25.64 11.46
N LYS A 43 5.94 -25.31 12.75
CA LYS A 43 5.26 -24.10 13.20
C LYS A 43 6.14 -22.88 12.97
N TYR A 44 5.72 -22.00 12.07
CA TYR A 44 6.39 -20.73 11.81
C TYR A 44 5.58 -19.56 12.40
N LYS A 45 6.24 -18.67 13.16
CA LYS A 45 5.57 -17.52 13.81
C LYS A 45 4.77 -16.69 12.82
N TYR A 46 5.28 -16.53 11.59
CA TYR A 46 4.66 -15.73 10.53
C TYR A 46 4.08 -16.59 9.41
N GLU A 47 3.49 -17.75 9.74
CA GLU A 47 2.84 -18.65 8.76
C GLU A 47 1.79 -17.93 7.89
N ALA A 48 1.09 -16.94 8.47
CA ALA A 48 0.11 -16.13 7.76
C ALA A 48 0.74 -15.23 6.68
N TYR A 49 2.05 -14.99 6.72
CA TYR A 49 2.79 -14.14 5.77
C TYR A 49 3.51 -14.97 4.70
N LEU A 50 3.32 -16.30 4.70
CA LEU A 50 3.92 -17.13 3.68
C LEU A 50 3.40 -16.74 2.29
N PRO A 51 4.28 -16.81 1.28
CA PRO A 51 4.01 -16.28 -0.05
C PRO A 51 2.95 -17.11 -0.82
N TYR A 52 1.87 -16.48 -1.31
CA TYR A 52 0.84 -17.06 -2.19
C TYR A 52 0.83 -16.41 -3.59
N SER A 53 0.82 -17.24 -4.62
CA SER A 53 0.64 -16.82 -6.01
C SER A 53 -0.85 -16.81 -6.38
N THR A 54 -1.30 -15.74 -7.01
CA THR A 54 -2.68 -15.59 -7.45
C THR A 54 -2.71 -15.65 -8.98
N GLN A 55 -3.35 -16.67 -9.53
CA GLN A 55 -3.48 -16.80 -10.98
C GLN A 55 -4.64 -15.95 -11.50
N GLY A 56 -4.41 -15.18 -12.56
CA GLY A 56 -5.47 -14.43 -13.25
C GLY A 56 -4.98 -13.09 -13.76
N ARG A 57 -5.89 -12.35 -14.40
CA ARG A 57 -5.70 -10.94 -14.72
C ARG A 57 -6.39 -10.11 -13.65
N GLN A 58 -5.70 -9.08 -13.17
CA GLN A 58 -6.35 -8.07 -12.36
C GLN A 58 -7.33 -7.27 -13.21
N PRO A 59 -8.42 -6.76 -12.61
CA PRO A 59 -9.28 -5.82 -13.30
C PRO A 59 -8.47 -4.58 -13.73
N PRO A 60 -8.91 -3.87 -14.79
CA PRO A 60 -8.34 -2.57 -15.13
C PRO A 60 -8.34 -1.62 -13.92
N LEU A 61 -7.32 -0.77 -13.82
CA LEU A 61 -7.28 0.25 -12.79
C LEU A 61 -8.39 1.27 -13.03
N GLU A 62 -9.05 1.68 -11.95
CA GLU A 62 -10.02 2.76 -11.96
C GLU A 62 -9.33 4.05 -11.53
N GLU A 63 -9.70 5.16 -12.18
CA GLU A 63 -9.27 6.47 -11.73
C GLU A 63 -9.89 6.77 -10.36
N PHE A 64 -9.08 7.34 -9.46
CA PHE A 64 -9.55 7.81 -8.17
C PHE A 64 -8.93 9.15 -7.84
N VAL A 65 -9.65 9.98 -7.09
CA VAL A 65 -9.12 11.24 -6.57
C VAL A 65 -8.36 10.95 -5.29
N HIS A 66 -7.04 11.19 -5.31
CA HIS A 66 -6.22 11.12 -4.12
C HIS A 66 -6.19 12.47 -3.40
N VAL A 67 -6.40 12.44 -2.09
CA VAL A 67 -6.22 13.60 -1.21
C VAL A 67 -5.19 13.20 -0.17
N ASP A 68 -4.04 13.88 -0.18
CA ASP A 68 -2.95 13.61 0.75
C ASP A 68 -3.40 13.90 2.19
N VAL A 69 -3.31 12.88 3.05
CA VAL A 69 -3.73 12.97 4.45
C VAL A 69 -2.85 13.89 5.29
N GLY A 70 -1.60 14.13 4.86
CA GLY A 70 -0.71 15.12 5.45
C GLY A 70 -1.23 16.55 5.36
N MET A 71 -2.19 16.84 4.47
CA MET A 71 -2.85 18.15 4.41
C MET A 71 -3.75 18.42 5.63
N ARG A 72 -4.10 17.39 6.41
CA ARG A 72 -4.90 17.49 7.65
C ARG A 72 -4.05 17.50 8.93
N ALA A 73 -2.73 17.29 8.77
CA ALA A 73 -1.78 17.24 9.86
C ALA A 73 -1.72 18.56 10.64
N ASP A 74 -1.32 18.47 11.90
CA ASP A 74 -0.80 19.63 12.62
C ASP A 74 0.54 20.03 11.99
N PRO A 75 0.75 21.30 11.55
CA PRO A 75 2.02 21.75 11.01
C PRO A 75 3.21 21.49 11.94
N GLU A 76 2.99 21.57 13.26
CA GLU A 76 3.99 21.31 14.29
C GLU A 76 4.04 19.82 14.71
N LYS A 77 3.18 18.97 14.14
CA LYS A 77 3.10 17.51 14.38
C LYS A 77 2.96 17.17 15.87
N LYS A 78 2.30 18.07 16.61
CA LYS A 78 2.15 18.01 18.07
C LYS A 78 1.45 16.77 18.55
N ARG A 79 0.60 16.13 17.74
CA ARG A 79 -0.14 14.92 18.14
C ARG A 79 0.79 13.72 18.08
N LEU A 80 1.71 13.70 17.13
CA LEU A 80 2.75 12.68 17.03
C LEU A 80 3.84 12.86 18.09
N PHE A 81 4.34 14.09 18.29
CA PHE A 81 5.45 14.38 19.21
C PHE A 81 5.03 14.67 20.65
N GLY A 82 3.75 14.92 20.89
CA GLY A 82 3.19 15.20 22.22
C GLY A 82 2.97 13.96 23.08
N VAL A 83 3.30 12.77 22.56
CA VAL A 83 3.32 11.53 23.34
C VAL A 83 4.54 11.57 24.26
N SER A 84 4.36 11.19 25.53
CA SER A 84 5.47 11.16 26.50
C SER A 84 6.57 10.20 26.05
N ASP A 85 7.82 10.57 26.35
CA ASP A 85 9.02 9.73 26.18
C ASP A 85 9.45 9.43 24.74
N VAL A 86 8.88 10.09 23.73
CA VAL A 86 9.32 9.92 22.33
C VAL A 86 10.72 10.47 22.11
N ILE A 87 11.61 9.64 21.57
CA ILE A 87 12.96 10.04 21.15
C ILE A 87 12.97 10.25 19.62
N ILE A 88 13.47 11.40 19.18
CA ILE A 88 13.54 11.77 17.76
C ILE A 88 14.98 12.10 17.40
N GLN A 89 15.49 11.49 16.33
CA GLN A 89 16.85 11.71 15.85
C GLN A 89 16.86 11.90 14.33
N GLU A 90 17.60 12.89 13.84
CA GLU A 90 17.83 13.04 12.41
C GLU A 90 18.81 11.98 11.92
N VAL A 91 18.49 11.30 10.82
CA VAL A 91 19.42 10.35 10.18
C VAL A 91 20.48 11.12 9.39
N THR A 92 20.03 12.11 8.63
CA THR A 92 20.88 13.12 7.96
C THR A 92 20.21 14.49 8.07
N PRO A 93 20.93 15.60 7.82
CA PRO A 93 20.33 16.94 7.93
C PRO A 93 19.07 17.13 7.06
N ASN A 94 19.06 16.59 5.85
CA ASN A 94 17.97 16.85 4.89
C ASN A 94 16.98 15.70 4.72
N VAL A 95 17.38 14.48 5.03
CA VAL A 95 16.56 13.27 4.78
C VAL A 95 16.66 12.34 5.97
N GLY A 96 15.52 11.79 6.36
CA GLY A 96 15.46 10.75 7.36
C GLY A 96 15.28 11.26 8.77
N THR A 97 14.29 10.69 9.45
CA THR A 97 14.05 10.88 10.88
C THR A 97 13.80 9.53 11.52
N GLU A 98 14.53 9.21 12.57
CA GLU A 98 14.30 8.04 13.41
C GLU A 98 13.47 8.44 14.62
N ILE A 99 12.47 7.62 14.96
CA ILE A 99 11.59 7.79 16.11
C ILE A 99 11.60 6.50 16.93
N GLN A 100 11.73 6.64 18.25
CA GLN A 100 11.69 5.53 19.21
C GLN A 100 10.58 5.75 20.24
N ASP A 101 10.28 4.70 21.01
CA ASP A 101 9.32 4.71 22.12
C ASP A 101 7.87 5.04 21.74
N ILE A 102 7.51 4.81 20.47
CA ILE A 102 6.14 4.90 19.95
C ILE A 102 5.83 3.71 19.06
N GLN A 103 4.61 3.17 19.12
CA GLN A 103 4.18 2.04 18.31
C GLN A 103 3.26 2.49 17.17
N LEU A 104 3.61 2.17 15.93
CA LEU A 104 2.80 2.46 14.74
C LEU A 104 1.39 1.87 14.84
N SER A 105 1.26 0.72 15.50
CA SER A 105 0.01 0.01 15.74
C SER A 105 -0.96 0.74 16.67
N GLN A 106 -0.47 1.72 17.43
CA GLN A 106 -1.23 2.44 18.45
C GLN A 106 -1.53 3.89 18.05
N LEU A 107 -1.04 4.34 16.89
CA LEU A 107 -1.27 5.70 16.41
C LEU A 107 -2.76 5.92 16.10
N SER A 108 -3.28 7.07 16.54
CA SER A 108 -4.61 7.54 16.13
C SER A 108 -4.58 8.00 14.66
N PRO A 109 -5.74 8.09 13.98
CA PRO A 109 -5.83 8.66 12.64
C PRO A 109 -5.19 10.05 12.52
N GLU A 110 -5.35 10.89 13.53
CA GLU A 110 -4.77 12.24 13.56
C GLU A 110 -3.25 12.22 13.72
N GLN A 111 -2.70 11.23 14.43
CA GLN A 111 -1.24 11.02 14.53
C GLN A 111 -0.66 10.44 13.25
N LEU A 112 -1.43 9.61 12.52
CA LEU A 112 -1.04 9.12 11.20
C LEU A 112 -1.04 10.24 10.14
N ASP A 113 -1.94 11.22 10.26
CA ASP A 113 -1.89 12.45 9.44
C ASP A 113 -0.59 13.24 9.72
N ASP A 114 -0.25 13.46 11.00
CA ASP A 114 1.01 14.11 11.41
C ASP A 114 2.24 13.33 10.89
N LEU A 115 2.19 11.99 10.92
CA LEU A 115 3.23 11.13 10.36
C LEU A 115 3.35 11.27 8.84
N ALA A 116 2.23 11.37 8.12
CA ALA A 116 2.26 11.60 6.67
C ALA A 116 2.97 12.92 6.32
N LEU A 117 2.67 13.99 7.05
CA LEU A 117 3.36 15.28 6.87
C LEU A 117 4.86 15.16 7.19
N LEU A 118 5.24 14.47 8.28
CA LEU A 118 6.65 14.24 8.60
C LEU A 118 7.37 13.48 7.48
N ALA A 119 6.74 12.43 6.95
CA ALA A 119 7.30 11.65 5.85
C ALA A 119 7.46 12.49 4.57
N ALA A 120 6.50 13.37 4.27
CA ALA A 120 6.59 14.29 3.14
C ALA A 120 7.77 15.27 3.28
N GLU A 121 8.03 15.79 4.49
CA GLU A 121 9.12 16.73 4.76
C GLU A 121 10.50 16.05 4.83
N ARG A 122 10.56 14.84 5.36
CA ARG A 122 11.83 14.14 5.69
C ARG A 122 12.18 13.04 4.69
N GLY A 123 11.28 12.69 3.78
CA GLY A 123 11.43 11.60 2.80
C GLY A 123 11.31 10.20 3.38
N VAL A 124 11.97 9.92 4.51
CA VAL A 124 11.88 8.63 5.21
C VAL A 124 11.75 8.84 6.71
N VAL A 125 10.88 8.04 7.34
CA VAL A 125 10.73 7.98 8.79
C VAL A 125 10.91 6.54 9.25
N ILE A 126 11.77 6.33 10.24
CA ILE A 126 12.16 5.01 10.73
C ILE A 126 11.67 4.87 12.15
N PHE A 127 10.98 3.77 12.44
CA PHE A 127 10.52 3.44 13.79
C PHE A 127 11.26 2.20 14.28
N LYS A 128 11.79 2.25 15.51
CA LYS A 128 12.47 1.12 16.15
C LYS A 128 11.56 0.35 17.10
N ASP A 129 11.92 -0.91 17.34
CA ASP A 129 11.27 -1.78 18.33
C ASP A 129 9.74 -1.87 18.18
N GLN A 130 9.30 -2.10 16.95
CA GLN A 130 7.88 -2.13 16.58
C GLN A 130 7.25 -3.51 16.77
N ASP A 131 6.04 -3.54 17.32
CA ASP A 131 5.15 -4.70 17.32
C ASP A 131 4.43 -4.89 15.97
N PHE A 132 4.69 -4.03 14.99
CA PHE A 132 3.98 -3.95 13.72
C PHE A 132 4.04 -5.24 12.89
N ALA A 133 5.08 -6.07 13.05
CA ALA A 133 5.14 -7.39 12.42
C ALA A 133 4.09 -8.37 13.00
N ASP A 134 3.70 -8.16 14.26
CA ASP A 134 2.90 -9.08 15.06
C ASP A 134 1.40 -8.69 15.13
N ILE A 135 1.01 -7.52 14.59
CA ILE A 135 -0.40 -7.06 14.60
C ILE A 135 -1.32 -7.76 13.59
N GLY A 136 -0.75 -8.56 12.68
CA GLY A 136 -1.48 -9.32 11.68
C GLY A 136 -1.84 -8.52 10.41
N PRO A 137 -2.12 -9.23 9.29
CA PRO A 137 -2.29 -8.61 7.98
C PRO A 137 -3.50 -7.68 7.88
N GLU A 138 -4.59 -7.97 8.61
CA GLU A 138 -5.78 -7.10 8.63
C GLU A 138 -5.47 -5.70 9.15
N LYS A 139 -4.76 -5.63 10.29
CA LYS A 139 -4.40 -4.33 10.89
C LYS A 139 -3.37 -3.59 10.05
N GLN A 140 -2.40 -4.31 9.46
CA GLN A 140 -1.43 -3.71 8.53
C GLN A 140 -2.10 -3.14 7.27
N LYS A 141 -3.07 -3.87 6.69
CA LYS A 141 -3.89 -3.38 5.57
C LYS A 141 -4.62 -2.09 5.97
N LYS A 142 -5.30 -2.09 7.11
CA LYS A 142 -6.01 -0.91 7.62
C LYS A 142 -5.07 0.28 7.86
N TYR A 143 -3.87 0.02 8.38
CA TYR A 143 -2.84 1.04 8.54
C TYR A 143 -2.45 1.65 7.18
N GLY A 144 -2.19 0.82 6.17
CA GLY A 144 -1.86 1.29 4.82
C GLY A 144 -2.99 2.08 4.17
N GLU A 145 -4.24 1.64 4.34
CA GLU A 145 -5.44 2.31 3.81
C GLU A 145 -5.62 3.74 4.34
N HIS A 146 -5.06 4.06 5.50
CA HIS A 146 -5.08 5.42 6.03
C HIS A 146 -4.43 6.42 5.06
N PHE A 147 -3.35 6.01 4.39
CA PHE A 147 -2.59 6.88 3.50
C PHE A 147 -3.16 6.94 2.08
N GLY A 148 -4.15 6.12 1.74
CA GLY A 148 -4.81 6.15 0.44
C GLY A 148 -5.24 4.77 -0.07
N HIS A 149 -5.67 4.73 -1.33
CA HIS A 149 -6.06 3.48 -1.98
C HIS A 149 -4.86 2.55 -2.14
N LEU A 150 -4.98 1.32 -1.63
CA LEU A 150 -3.92 0.32 -1.71
C LEU A 150 -3.86 -0.33 -3.08
N HIS A 151 -2.75 -0.13 -3.78
CA HIS A 151 -2.47 -0.80 -5.03
C HIS A 151 -2.12 -2.28 -4.81
N VAL A 152 -2.69 -3.17 -5.64
CA VAL A 152 -2.31 -4.58 -5.70
C VAL A 152 -1.29 -4.78 -6.81
N HIS A 153 -0.04 -5.04 -6.45
CA HIS A 153 1.04 -5.20 -7.43
C HIS A 153 0.79 -6.41 -8.36
N GLN A 154 0.89 -6.21 -9.69
CA GLN A 154 0.63 -7.26 -10.69
C GLN A 154 1.62 -8.43 -10.64
N MET A 155 2.90 -8.10 -10.44
CA MET A 155 4.01 -9.05 -10.42
C MET A 155 4.41 -9.29 -8.97
N GLY A 156 3.54 -9.95 -8.22
CA GLY A 156 3.70 -10.11 -6.78
C GLY A 156 3.34 -11.51 -6.32
N ILE A 157 4.12 -12.01 -5.38
CA ILE A 157 3.63 -13.04 -4.48
C ILE A 157 3.01 -12.28 -3.31
N HIS A 158 1.79 -12.64 -2.91
CA HIS A 158 1.02 -11.90 -1.92
C HIS A 158 0.81 -12.72 -0.66
N ILE A 159 0.29 -12.10 0.39
CA ILE A 159 -0.29 -12.84 1.50
C ILE A 159 -1.65 -13.41 1.07
N LYS A 160 -1.97 -14.63 1.52
CA LYS A 160 -3.28 -15.24 1.32
C LYS A 160 -4.39 -14.30 1.79
N ASP A 161 -5.39 -14.06 0.96
CA ASP A 161 -6.55 -13.17 1.23
C ASP A 161 -6.23 -11.67 1.43
N TYR A 162 -4.95 -11.27 1.41
CA TYR A 162 -4.50 -9.88 1.52
C TYR A 162 -3.59 -9.50 0.34
N PRO A 163 -4.15 -9.40 -0.89
CA PRO A 163 -3.37 -9.12 -2.09
C PRO A 163 -2.67 -7.75 -2.09
N GLN A 164 -3.10 -6.82 -1.23
CA GLN A 164 -2.45 -5.52 -1.05
C GLN A 164 -1.10 -5.61 -0.32
N ILE A 165 -0.80 -6.74 0.32
CA ILE A 165 0.42 -6.93 1.10
C ILE A 165 1.35 -7.88 0.35
N LEU A 166 2.54 -7.39 0.03
CA LEU A 166 3.60 -8.14 -0.63
C LEU A 166 4.68 -8.49 0.39
N PRO A 167 4.82 -9.77 0.81
CA PRO A 167 5.89 -10.18 1.69
C PRO A 167 7.21 -10.20 0.92
N VAL A 168 8.24 -9.55 1.48
CA VAL A 168 9.62 -9.78 1.06
C VAL A 168 10.13 -10.99 1.84
N TYR A 169 9.88 -12.17 1.28
CA TYR A 169 10.29 -13.44 1.85
C TYR A 169 11.58 -13.93 1.20
N ARG A 170 12.55 -14.32 2.02
CA ARG A 170 13.74 -15.04 1.59
C ARG A 170 13.67 -16.44 2.18
N ASP A 171 13.75 -17.44 1.32
CA ASP A 171 13.80 -18.84 1.72
C ASP A 171 15.09 -19.13 2.53
N ALA A 172 15.09 -20.22 3.29
CA ALA A 172 16.21 -20.58 4.17
C ALA A 172 17.50 -20.96 3.40
N GLU A 173 17.38 -21.33 2.12
CA GLU A 173 18.49 -21.65 1.22
C GLU A 173 18.85 -20.48 0.28
#